data_AF-A0A7G5DMA5-F1
#
_entry.id   AF-A0A7G5DMA5-F1
#
_cell.length_a   1.000
_cell.length_b   1.000
_cell.length_c   1.000
_cell.angle_alpha   90.00
_cell.angle_beta   90.00
_cell.angle_gamma   90.00
#
_symmetry.space_group_name_H-M   'P 1'
#
loop_
_entity.id
_entity.type
_entity.pdbx_description
1 polymer ?
#
loop_
_entity_poly.entity_id
_entity_poly.type
_entity_poly.pdbx_seq_one_letter_code
_entity_poly.pdbx_strand_id
1 'polypeptide(L)'
;MTELLSFKESNFPELANSEVESLSTTLLYYVFTGRNAWHSTWITRYSEGCMHASLELAKKYAENRRTQGTVFHIKELPSIIVRSKNGCLIVTQINSNNPLSNYSPNATSVDTKLGTKKIDGALNNYICKKAPVLGVALSFAYDSRFWLKPPTATNSVIAVATNDPSAIFPELPDRDLITKVSVSHGGNYLLGWSDKKSLINKTGVRSILSDTT
;
A
#
# COMPACT_ATOMS: atom_id res chain seq x y z
N MET A 1 -18.31 -4.38 4.03
CA MET A 1 -16.96 -4.66 4.56
C MET A 1 -16.00 -4.37 3.43
N THR A 2 -15.07 -3.42 3.59
CA THR A 2 -14.15 -3.03 2.51
C THR A 2 -13.08 -4.10 2.34
N GLU A 3 -13.23 -4.93 1.31
CA GLU A 3 -12.21 -5.86 0.87
C GLU A 3 -11.21 -5.15 -0.05
N LEU A 4 -9.93 -5.49 0.08
CA LEU A 4 -8.85 -4.95 -0.74
C LEU A 4 -8.17 -6.10 -1.47
N LEU A 5 -8.08 -5.98 -2.79
CA LEU A 5 -7.39 -6.92 -3.66
C LEU A 5 -6.27 -6.21 -4.40
N SER A 6 -5.24 -6.94 -4.83
CA SER A 6 -4.20 -6.42 -5.71
C SER A 6 -4.83 -5.80 -6.95
N PHE A 7 -4.43 -4.56 -7.23
CA PHE A 7 -4.92 -3.87 -8.41
C PHE A 7 -4.37 -4.54 -9.67
N LYS A 8 -5.29 -4.97 -10.54
CA LYS A 8 -5.04 -5.42 -11.90
C LYS A 8 -6.17 -4.89 -12.75
N GLU A 9 -5.86 -4.36 -13.92
CA GLU A 9 -6.88 -3.84 -14.84
C GLU A 9 -7.97 -4.87 -15.13
N SER A 10 -7.61 -6.15 -15.29
CA SER A 10 -8.56 -7.25 -15.49
C SER A 10 -9.56 -7.44 -14.34
N ASN A 11 -9.16 -7.10 -13.12
CA ASN A 11 -9.99 -7.27 -11.91
C ASN A 11 -10.79 -6.00 -11.59
N PHE A 12 -10.32 -4.85 -12.08
CA PHE A 12 -10.82 -3.52 -11.77
C PHE A 12 -10.98 -2.68 -13.05
N PRO A 13 -11.67 -3.15 -14.10
CA PRO A 13 -11.69 -2.48 -15.41
C PRO A 13 -12.37 -1.11 -15.36
N GLU A 14 -13.45 -0.97 -14.59
CA GLU A 14 -14.16 0.31 -14.46
C GLU A 14 -13.35 1.33 -13.67
N LEU A 15 -12.65 0.90 -12.62
CA LEU A 15 -11.73 1.74 -11.86
C LEU A 15 -10.52 2.14 -12.70
N ALA A 16 -9.90 1.21 -13.44
CA ALA A 16 -8.74 1.49 -14.29
C ALA A 16 -9.03 2.58 -15.33
N ASN A 17 -10.22 2.56 -15.93
CA ASN A 17 -10.69 3.53 -16.92
C ASN A 17 -11.31 4.80 -16.30
N SER A 18 -11.40 4.88 -14.97
CA SER A 18 -11.92 6.06 -14.29
C SER A 18 -10.86 7.15 -14.12
N GLU A 19 -11.34 8.36 -13.90
CA GLU A 19 -10.51 9.53 -13.62
C GLU A 19 -10.34 9.73 -12.11
N VAL A 20 -9.18 10.27 -11.72
CA VAL A 20 -8.91 10.67 -10.36
C VAL A 20 -9.77 11.87 -9.95
N GLU A 21 -10.57 11.70 -8.91
CA GLU A 21 -11.37 12.77 -8.29
C GLU A 21 -10.63 13.44 -7.14
N SER A 22 -9.92 12.65 -6.33
CA SER A 22 -9.09 13.16 -5.23
C SER A 22 -7.92 12.23 -4.92
N LEU A 23 -6.87 12.82 -4.38
CA LEU A 23 -5.71 12.12 -3.83
C LEU A 23 -5.49 12.61 -2.40
N SER A 24 -5.20 11.70 -1.48
CA SER A 24 -4.82 12.04 -0.11
C SER A 24 -3.91 10.97 0.48
N THR A 25 -3.33 11.26 1.65
CA THR A 25 -2.61 10.24 2.42
C THR A 25 -3.59 9.47 3.29
N THR A 26 -3.30 8.19 3.50
CA THR A 26 -4.10 7.31 4.35
C THR A 26 -3.23 6.28 5.05
N LEU A 27 -3.84 5.51 5.94
CA LEU A 27 -3.23 4.41 6.66
C LEU A 27 -3.79 3.07 6.20
N LEU A 28 -2.90 2.14 5.84
CA LEU A 28 -3.23 0.72 5.62
C LEU A 28 -2.69 -0.15 6.76
N TYR A 29 -3.37 -1.27 6.99
CA TYR A 29 -2.95 -2.28 7.95
C TYR A 29 -2.47 -3.53 7.22
N TYR A 30 -1.17 -3.79 7.32
CA TYR A 30 -0.54 -4.95 6.70
C TYR A 30 -0.40 -6.09 7.72
N VAL A 31 -1.09 -7.20 7.49
CA VAL A 31 -0.96 -8.42 8.29
C VAL A 31 0.11 -9.32 7.70
N PHE A 32 1.08 -9.73 8.51
CA PHE A 32 2.04 -10.75 8.11
C PHE A 32 2.35 -11.67 9.29
N THR A 33 2.83 -12.87 8.98
CA THR A 33 3.35 -13.81 9.98
C THR A 33 4.86 -13.82 9.91
N GLY A 34 5.48 -14.07 11.06
CA GLY A 34 6.91 -14.18 11.16
C GLY A 34 7.36 -15.50 11.80
N ARG A 35 8.43 -16.11 11.29
CA ARG A 35 9.26 -17.07 12.03
C ARG A 35 10.65 -16.46 12.25
N ASN A 36 11.14 -16.46 13.49
CA ASN A 36 12.53 -16.09 13.79
C ASN A 36 13.45 -16.99 12.96
N ALA A 37 14.15 -16.44 11.97
CA ALA A 37 15.26 -17.11 11.31
C ALA A 37 16.56 -16.71 12.03
N TRP A 38 17.43 -17.70 12.27
CA TRP A 38 18.78 -17.50 12.77
C TRP A 38 19.48 -16.47 11.86
N HIS A 39 19.99 -15.37 12.43
CA HIS A 39 20.47 -14.15 11.76
C HIS A 39 19.39 -13.14 11.29
N SER A 40 18.64 -12.54 12.23
CA SER A 40 18.07 -11.15 12.24
C SER A 40 17.48 -10.49 10.98
N THR A 41 17.34 -11.16 9.84
CA THR A 41 16.86 -10.60 8.57
C THR A 41 15.46 -11.13 8.29
N TRP A 42 14.48 -10.28 8.57
CA TRP A 42 13.07 -10.55 8.31
C TRP A 42 12.70 -10.23 6.87
N ILE A 43 12.72 -11.21 5.97
CA ILE A 43 12.14 -11.05 4.62
C ILE A 43 10.65 -11.33 4.71
N THR A 44 9.84 -10.28 4.71
CA THR A 44 8.38 -10.42 4.67
C THR A 44 7.94 -10.49 3.21
N ARG A 45 7.36 -11.62 2.78
CA ARG A 45 6.75 -11.77 1.45
C ARG A 45 5.30 -11.28 1.50
N TYR A 46 4.90 -10.48 0.52
CA TYR A 46 3.50 -10.10 0.32
C TYR A 46 2.67 -11.34 -0.04
N SER A 47 1.45 -11.40 0.48
CA SER A 47 0.44 -12.40 0.11
C SER A 47 -0.88 -11.70 -0.16
N GLU A 48 -1.60 -12.12 -1.20
CA GLU A 48 -2.89 -11.54 -1.56
C GLU A 48 -3.86 -11.48 -0.35
N GLY A 49 -4.59 -10.36 -0.23
CA GLY A 49 -5.57 -10.16 0.84
C GLY A 49 -5.01 -9.79 2.23
N CYS A 50 -3.70 -9.59 2.37
CA CYS A 50 -3.07 -9.24 3.65
C CYS A 50 -3.12 -7.75 4.03
N MET A 51 -3.68 -6.91 3.15
CA MET A 51 -3.82 -5.47 3.36
C MET A 51 -5.27 -5.17 3.74
N HIS A 52 -5.47 -4.34 4.77
CA HIS A 52 -6.80 -4.02 5.27
C HIS A 52 -6.99 -2.53 5.48
N ALA A 53 -8.21 -2.07 5.21
CA ALA A 53 -8.63 -0.68 5.39
C ALA A 53 -8.82 -0.29 6.86
N SER A 54 -8.99 -1.25 7.79
CA SER A 54 -9.12 -0.98 9.21
C SER A 54 -8.38 -1.98 10.08
N LEU A 55 -8.03 -1.55 11.30
CA LEU A 55 -7.39 -2.41 12.28
C LEU A 55 -8.28 -3.59 12.66
N GLU A 56 -9.59 -3.37 12.77
CA GLU A 56 -10.56 -4.41 13.11
C GLU A 56 -10.58 -5.51 12.05
N LEU A 57 -10.55 -5.15 10.77
CA LEU A 57 -10.48 -6.11 9.66
C LEU A 57 -9.16 -6.88 9.68
N ALA A 58 -8.04 -6.21 9.96
CA ALA A 58 -6.74 -6.86 10.10
C ALA A 58 -6.72 -7.86 11.28
N LYS A 59 -7.31 -7.51 12.43
CA LYS A 59 -7.44 -8.40 13.59
C LYS A 59 -8.34 -9.60 13.27
N LYS A 60 -9.49 -9.37 12.63
CA LYS A 60 -10.41 -10.43 12.19
C LYS A 60 -9.72 -11.38 11.20
N TYR A 61 -8.96 -10.84 10.25
CA TYR A 61 -8.16 -11.63 9.31
C TYR A 61 -7.14 -12.54 10.04
N ALA A 62 -6.44 -12.00 11.04
CA ALA A 62 -5.47 -12.76 11.83
C ALA A 62 -6.16 -13.88 12.64
N GLU A 63 -7.30 -13.58 13.28
CA GLU A 63 -8.07 -14.58 14.04
C GLU A 63 -8.56 -15.71 13.13
N ASN A 64 -9.12 -15.38 11.96
CA ASN A 64 -9.60 -16.36 11.00
C ASN A 64 -8.51 -17.28 10.44
N ARG A 65 -7.24 -16.85 10.47
CA ARG A 65 -6.08 -17.63 10.02
C ARG A 65 -5.29 -18.23 11.18
N ARG A 66 -5.76 -18.10 12.42
CA ARG A 66 -5.05 -18.56 13.60
C ARG A 66 -4.88 -20.08 13.56
N THR A 67 -3.63 -20.52 13.60
CA THR A 67 -3.25 -21.91 13.81
C THR A 67 -2.22 -21.99 14.94
N GLN A 68 -2.05 -23.17 15.54
CA GLN A 68 -1.17 -23.36 16.68
C GLN A 68 0.26 -22.85 16.39
N GLY A 69 0.78 -22.02 17.30
CA GLY A 69 2.14 -21.47 17.20
C GLY A 69 2.32 -20.31 16.22
N THR A 70 1.25 -19.82 15.58
CA THR A 70 1.34 -18.66 14.68
C THR A 70 1.38 -17.35 15.45
N VAL A 71 2.35 -16.49 15.13
CA VAL A 71 2.41 -15.10 15.59
C VAL A 71 2.15 -14.17 14.42
N PHE A 72 1.11 -13.35 14.54
CA PHE A 72 0.75 -12.32 13.58
C PHE A 72 1.33 -10.98 13.98
N HIS A 73 1.66 -10.19 12.96
CA HIS A 73 2.02 -8.80 13.06
C HIS A 73 1.05 -7.99 12.22
N ILE A 74 0.54 -6.89 12.77
CA ILE A 74 -0.24 -5.89 12.03
C ILE A 74 0.58 -4.61 12.00
N LYS A 75 1.11 -4.26 10.85
CA LYS A 75 1.94 -3.07 10.66
C LYS A 75 1.13 -1.96 10.02
N GLU A 76 1.16 -0.79 10.64
CA GLU A 76 0.66 0.45 10.05
C GLU A 76 1.58 0.89 8.91
N LEU A 77 1.02 1.09 7.73
CA LEU A 77 1.72 1.54 6.53
C LEU A 77 1.16 2.88 6.04
N PRO A 78 2.01 3.91 5.86
CA PRO A 78 1.60 5.13 5.21
C PRO A 78 1.35 4.82 3.73
N SER A 79 0.26 5.36 3.20
CA SER A 79 -0.20 5.05 1.84
C SER A 79 -0.76 6.28 1.17
N ILE A 80 -0.78 6.28 -0.16
CA ILE A 80 -1.54 7.22 -0.96
C ILE A 80 -2.85 6.55 -1.33
N ILE A 81 -3.97 7.24 -1.16
CA ILE A 81 -5.26 6.83 -1.69
C ILE A 81 -5.66 7.75 -2.84
N VAL A 82 -6.12 7.12 -3.90
CA VAL A 82 -6.66 7.74 -5.11
C VAL A 82 -8.12 7.34 -5.16
N ARG A 83 -9.02 8.33 -5.12
CA ARG A 83 -10.46 8.11 -5.22
C ARG A 83 -10.96 8.47 -6.60
N SER A 84 -11.92 7.69 -7.06
CA SER A 84 -12.65 7.86 -8.31
C SER A 84 -14.11 7.50 -8.09
N LYS A 85 -14.97 7.84 -9.06
CA LYS A 85 -16.36 7.39 -9.10
C LYS A 85 -16.56 5.87 -9.01
N ASN A 86 -15.60 5.08 -9.47
CA ASN A 86 -15.74 3.63 -9.63
C ASN A 86 -14.97 2.83 -8.55
N GLY A 87 -14.39 3.51 -7.56
CA GLY A 87 -13.64 2.85 -6.51
C GLY A 87 -12.40 3.62 -6.07
N CYS A 88 -11.56 2.92 -5.33
CA CYS A 88 -10.35 3.47 -4.74
C CYS A 88 -9.14 2.62 -5.09
N LEU A 89 -8.04 3.28 -5.46
CA LEU A 89 -6.71 2.69 -5.58
C LEU A 89 -5.87 3.18 -4.40
N ILE A 90 -5.17 2.27 -3.73
CA ILE A 90 -4.30 2.56 -2.59
C ILE A 90 -2.92 2.01 -2.88
N VAL A 91 -1.91 2.87 -2.77
CA VAL A 91 -0.52 2.51 -3.04
C VAL A 91 0.33 2.72 -1.80
N THR A 92 1.16 1.72 -1.47
CA THR A 92 2.14 1.77 -0.39
C THR A 92 3.41 1.02 -0.78
N GLN A 93 4.40 1.00 0.11
CA GLN A 93 5.62 0.23 -0.08
C GLN A 93 5.99 -0.55 1.18
N ILE A 94 6.20 -1.85 1.04
CA ILE A 94 6.71 -2.74 2.08
C ILE A 94 8.23 -2.89 1.99
N ASN A 95 8.84 -3.46 3.03
CA ASN A 95 10.30 -3.70 3.10
C ASN A 95 11.14 -2.41 2.92
N SER A 96 10.56 -1.25 3.25
CA SER A 96 11.22 0.06 3.31
C SER A 96 10.85 0.76 4.61
N ASN A 97 11.83 1.42 5.24
CA ASN A 97 11.58 2.31 6.38
C ASN A 97 11.14 3.71 5.94
N ASN A 98 11.23 4.05 4.65
CA ASN A 98 10.75 5.32 4.12
C ASN A 98 9.95 5.03 2.83
N PRO A 99 8.68 4.56 2.97
CA PRO A 99 7.85 4.20 1.83
C PRO A 99 7.71 5.34 0.82
N LEU A 100 7.85 4.98 -0.47
CA LEU A 100 7.68 5.85 -1.64
C LEU A 100 8.64 7.05 -1.70
N SER A 101 9.68 7.12 -0.87
CA SER A 101 10.54 8.31 -0.78
C SER A 101 11.34 8.67 -2.03
N ASN A 102 11.50 7.72 -2.95
CA ASN A 102 12.21 7.93 -4.22
C ASN A 102 11.24 8.08 -5.41
N TYR A 103 9.93 8.10 -5.15
CA TYR A 103 8.94 8.38 -6.17
C TYR A 103 8.86 9.89 -6.42
N SER A 104 8.78 10.28 -7.68
CA SER A 104 8.52 11.64 -8.12
C SER A 104 7.12 11.72 -8.73
N PRO A 105 6.30 12.73 -8.36
CA PRO A 105 5.05 13.02 -9.07
C PRO A 105 5.27 13.28 -10.57
N ASN A 106 6.43 13.83 -10.93
CA ASN A 106 6.79 14.16 -12.30
C ASN A 106 7.72 13.08 -12.88
N ALA A 107 7.58 12.83 -14.18
CA ALA A 107 8.46 11.89 -14.87
C ALA A 107 9.92 12.34 -14.82
N THR A 108 10.81 11.44 -14.43
CA THR A 108 12.26 11.65 -14.29
C THR A 108 13.01 11.42 -15.60
N SER A 109 12.37 10.76 -16.58
CA SER A 109 12.88 10.57 -17.94
C SER A 109 11.81 10.77 -19.01
N VAL A 110 12.25 11.12 -20.21
CA VAL A 110 11.37 11.16 -21.40
C VAL A 110 11.00 9.74 -21.81
N ASP A 111 11.99 8.85 -21.89
CA ASP A 111 11.79 7.50 -22.39
C ASP A 111 11.40 6.51 -21.28
N THR A 112 10.65 5.49 -21.68
CA THR A 112 10.43 4.29 -20.88
C THR A 112 11.67 3.39 -20.94
N LYS A 113 11.81 2.48 -19.98
CA LYS A 113 12.92 1.52 -19.97
C LYS A 113 12.90 0.66 -21.24
N LEU A 114 14.07 0.23 -21.71
CA LEU A 114 14.21 -0.57 -22.93
C LEU A 114 13.25 -1.78 -22.91
N GLY A 115 12.39 -1.87 -23.93
CA GLY A 115 11.40 -2.96 -24.08
C GLY A 115 9.99 -2.66 -23.55
N THR A 116 9.75 -1.50 -22.92
CA THR A 116 8.41 -1.06 -22.54
C THR A 116 7.96 0.14 -23.38
N LYS A 117 6.64 0.28 -23.56
CA LYS A 117 6.02 1.40 -24.30
C LYS A 117 5.16 2.22 -23.36
N LYS A 118 5.09 3.52 -23.61
CA LYS A 118 4.09 4.39 -22.97
C LYS A 118 2.69 3.95 -23.39
N ILE A 119 1.74 4.10 -22.47
CA ILE A 119 0.32 4.07 -22.82
C ILE A 119 -0.02 5.28 -23.71
N ASP A 120 -1.08 5.16 -24.51
CA ASP A 120 -1.56 6.28 -25.30
C ASP A 120 -1.99 7.45 -24.40
N GLY A 121 -1.69 8.68 -24.81
CA GLY A 121 -1.94 9.88 -23.98
C GLY A 121 -1.11 9.96 -22.69
N ALA A 122 0.03 9.26 -22.58
CA ALA A 122 0.81 9.22 -21.35
C ALA A 122 1.19 10.61 -20.80
N LEU A 123 0.86 10.83 -19.53
CA LEU A 123 1.14 12.08 -18.83
C LEU A 123 2.55 12.08 -18.23
N ASN A 124 3.12 13.28 -18.06
CA ASN A 124 4.35 13.50 -17.29
C ASN A 124 4.10 13.66 -15.79
N ASN A 125 2.84 13.72 -15.36
CA ASN A 125 2.43 13.72 -13.97
C ASN A 125 1.06 13.03 -13.85
N TYR A 126 0.97 12.00 -13.02
CA TYR A 126 -0.27 11.27 -12.74
C TYR A 126 -0.84 11.57 -11.35
N ILE A 127 -0.11 12.27 -10.49
CA ILE A 127 -0.57 12.67 -9.16
C ILE A 127 -1.37 13.98 -9.31
N CYS A 128 -2.48 13.92 -10.05
CA CYS A 128 -3.34 15.07 -10.29
C CYS A 128 -4.78 14.63 -10.57
N LYS A 129 -5.74 15.55 -10.37
CA LYS A 129 -7.15 15.30 -10.73
C LYS A 129 -7.29 15.09 -12.23
N LYS A 130 -8.28 14.29 -12.63
CA LYS A 130 -8.58 13.90 -14.01
C LYS A 130 -7.54 13.00 -14.69
N ALA A 131 -6.44 12.67 -14.02
CA ALA A 131 -5.54 11.63 -14.50
C ALA A 131 -6.30 10.28 -14.58
N PRO A 132 -5.99 9.39 -15.54
CA PRO A 132 -6.54 8.03 -15.53
C PRO A 132 -5.95 7.24 -14.37
N VAL A 133 -6.78 6.52 -13.61
CA VAL A 133 -6.34 5.71 -12.46
C VAL A 133 -5.34 4.62 -12.87
N LEU A 134 -5.52 4.02 -14.05
CA LEU A 134 -4.53 3.09 -14.62
C LEU A 134 -3.15 3.75 -14.78
N GLY A 135 -3.11 5.00 -15.23
CA GLY A 135 -1.88 5.77 -15.35
C GLY A 135 -1.19 5.99 -14.00
N VAL A 136 -1.95 6.24 -12.93
CA VAL A 136 -1.43 6.31 -11.56
C VAL A 136 -0.87 4.97 -11.13
N ALA A 137 -1.59 3.87 -11.31
CA ALA A 137 -1.10 2.54 -10.93
C ALA A 137 0.22 2.19 -11.66
N LEU A 138 0.29 2.48 -12.96
CA LEU A 138 1.48 2.25 -13.77
C LEU A 138 2.64 3.19 -13.42
N SER A 139 2.38 4.42 -12.96
CA SER A 139 3.44 5.32 -12.50
C SER A 139 4.15 4.77 -11.25
N PHE A 140 3.48 3.97 -10.43
CA PHE A 140 4.09 3.29 -9.29
C PHE A 140 4.73 1.93 -9.61
N ALA A 141 4.64 1.45 -10.85
CA ALA A 141 5.34 0.24 -11.27
C ALA A 141 6.85 0.35 -10.99
N TYR A 142 7.48 -0.76 -10.61
CA TYR A 142 8.88 -0.79 -10.15
C TYR A 142 9.88 -0.10 -11.09
N ASP A 143 9.69 -0.28 -12.39
CA ASP A 143 10.56 0.22 -13.46
C ASP A 143 9.98 1.43 -14.20
N SER A 144 8.98 2.09 -13.60
CA SER A 144 8.41 3.29 -14.17
C SER A 144 9.43 4.43 -14.23
N ARG A 145 9.21 5.35 -15.17
CA ARG A 145 9.96 6.60 -15.28
C ARG A 145 9.66 7.63 -14.19
N PHE A 146 8.96 7.26 -13.13
CA PHE A 146 8.61 8.17 -12.03
C PHE A 146 9.49 7.92 -10.79
N TRP A 147 10.35 6.92 -10.82
CA TRP A 147 11.32 6.68 -9.76
C TRP A 147 12.61 7.47 -10.01
N LEU A 148 13.02 8.31 -9.05
CA LEU A 148 14.38 8.88 -8.99
C LEU A 148 15.40 7.76 -8.80
N LYS A 149 15.03 6.79 -7.96
CA LYS A 149 15.74 5.52 -7.78
C LYS A 149 14.69 4.42 -7.62
N PRO A 150 14.72 3.37 -8.46
CA PRO A 150 13.79 2.26 -8.33
C PRO A 150 13.82 1.65 -6.92
N PRO A 151 12.70 1.07 -6.45
CA PRO A 151 12.68 0.31 -5.21
C PRO A 151 13.78 -0.78 -5.19
N THR A 152 14.16 -1.24 -4.00
CA THR A 152 15.20 -2.29 -3.88
C THR A 152 14.69 -3.67 -4.29
N ALA A 153 13.40 -3.96 -4.09
CA ALA A 153 12.75 -5.20 -4.49
C ALA A 153 11.59 -4.94 -5.45
N THR A 154 11.49 -5.75 -6.49
CA THR A 154 10.46 -5.63 -7.54
C THR A 154 9.03 -5.69 -7.02
N ASN A 155 8.79 -6.48 -5.97
CA ASN A 155 7.48 -6.66 -5.35
C ASN A 155 7.34 -5.91 -4.02
N SER A 156 8.00 -4.75 -3.88
CA SER A 156 7.91 -3.94 -2.66
C SER A 156 6.85 -2.85 -2.72
N VAL A 157 6.50 -2.36 -3.91
CA VAL A 157 5.41 -1.39 -4.09
C VAL A 157 4.12 -2.17 -4.27
N ILE A 158 3.16 -1.93 -3.40
CA ILE A 158 1.90 -2.65 -3.34
C ILE A 158 0.78 -1.70 -3.73
N ALA A 159 0.04 -2.06 -4.76
CA ALA A 159 -1.17 -1.39 -5.19
C ALA A 159 -2.37 -2.32 -4.91
N VAL A 160 -3.27 -1.89 -4.04
CA VAL A 160 -4.54 -2.58 -3.75
C VAL A 160 -5.71 -1.69 -4.09
N ALA A 161 -6.86 -2.28 -4.38
CA ALA A 161 -8.04 -1.56 -4.80
C ALA A 161 -9.33 -2.15 -4.24
N THR A 162 -10.38 -1.34 -4.30
CA THR A 162 -11.77 -1.69 -4.03
C THR A 162 -12.68 -0.99 -5.03
N ASN A 163 -13.76 -1.65 -5.46
CA ASN A 163 -14.82 -1.06 -6.28
C ASN A 163 -15.80 -0.21 -5.46
N ASP A 164 -15.58 -0.08 -4.14
CA ASP A 164 -16.38 0.77 -3.27
C ASP A 164 -15.78 2.19 -3.23
N PRO A 165 -16.35 3.18 -3.94
CA PRO A 165 -15.86 4.56 -3.91
C PRO A 165 -16.09 5.21 -2.53
N SER A 166 -17.04 4.70 -1.75
CA SER A 166 -17.38 5.18 -0.41
C SER A 166 -16.55 4.54 0.70
N ALA A 167 -15.62 3.66 0.35
CA ALA A 167 -14.76 2.96 1.31
C ALA A 167 -14.01 3.95 2.21
N ILE A 168 -14.19 3.74 3.52
CA ILE A 168 -13.58 4.57 4.56
C ILE A 168 -12.20 4.01 4.91
N PHE A 169 -11.23 4.90 4.96
CA PHE A 169 -9.88 4.60 5.40
C PHE A 169 -9.47 5.61 6.49
N PRO A 170 -8.68 5.20 7.48
CA PRO A 170 -8.18 6.13 8.48
C PRO A 170 -7.27 7.18 7.85
N GLU A 171 -7.31 8.38 8.40
CA GLU A 171 -6.30 9.39 8.11
C GLU A 171 -4.92 8.91 8.56
N LEU A 172 -3.89 9.35 7.85
CA LEU A 172 -2.51 9.09 8.24
C LEU A 172 -2.19 9.89 9.52
N PRO A 173 -2.03 9.25 10.70
CA PRO A 173 -1.92 9.98 11.96
C PRO A 173 -0.61 10.79 12.04
N ASP A 174 -0.58 11.82 12.90
CA ASP A 174 0.65 12.57 13.19
C ASP A 174 1.60 11.86 14.15
N ARG A 175 1.09 10.99 15.02
CA ARG A 175 1.91 10.12 15.89
C ARG A 175 2.81 9.16 15.11
N ASP A 176 3.82 8.63 15.77
CA ASP A 176 4.61 7.52 15.24
C ASP A 176 3.72 6.33 14.88
N LEU A 177 4.06 5.67 13.77
CA LEU A 177 3.38 4.45 13.35
C LEU A 177 3.78 3.28 14.26
N ILE A 178 2.87 2.32 14.40
CA ILE A 178 3.08 1.15 15.24
C ILE A 178 2.98 -0.16 14.46
N THR A 179 3.56 -1.21 15.03
CA THR A 179 3.29 -2.60 14.66
C THR A 179 2.68 -3.29 15.86
N LYS A 180 1.49 -3.86 15.70
CA LYS A 180 0.87 -4.71 16.71
C LYS A 180 1.36 -6.14 16.54
N VAL A 181 1.65 -6.83 17.64
CA VAL A 181 2.08 -8.22 17.65
C VAL A 181 1.04 -9.03 18.41
N SER A 182 0.57 -10.13 17.83
CA SER A 182 -0.45 -10.97 18.44
C SER A 182 0.12 -11.72 19.65
N VAL A 183 -0.68 -11.85 20.71
CA VAL A 183 -0.38 -12.64 21.90
C VAL A 183 -1.47 -13.70 22.07
N SER A 184 -1.08 -14.96 22.26
CA SER A 184 -2.03 -16.05 22.50
C SER A 184 -2.36 -16.15 23.98
N HIS A 185 -3.64 -16.26 24.32
CA HIS A 185 -4.14 -16.54 25.67
C HIS A 185 -4.73 -17.96 25.79
N GLY A 186 -4.57 -18.81 24.76
CA GLY A 186 -5.15 -20.15 24.69
C GLY A 186 -6.18 -20.31 23.56
N GLY A 187 -6.67 -21.54 23.36
CA GLY A 187 -7.60 -21.87 22.27
C GLY A 187 -8.96 -21.16 22.36
N ASN A 188 -9.44 -20.94 23.58
CA ASN A 188 -10.78 -20.43 23.88
C ASN A 188 -10.87 -18.89 23.96
N TYR A 189 -9.79 -18.19 23.65
CA TYR A 189 -9.71 -16.74 23.74
C TYR A 189 -9.29 -16.14 22.39
N LEU A 190 -9.77 -14.93 22.12
CA LEU A 190 -9.29 -14.11 21.02
C LEU A 190 -7.82 -13.74 21.22
N LEU A 191 -7.12 -13.46 20.13
CA LEU A 191 -5.76 -12.93 20.19
C LEU A 191 -5.70 -11.58 20.93
N GLY A 192 -4.79 -11.49 21.90
CA GLY A 192 -4.32 -10.23 22.47
C GLY A 192 -3.36 -9.51 21.51
N TRP A 193 -3.07 -8.24 21.78
CA TRP A 193 -2.19 -7.42 20.93
C TRP A 193 -1.27 -6.54 21.78
N SER A 194 0.03 -6.60 21.50
CA SER A 194 1.03 -5.68 22.08
C SER A 194 1.55 -4.71 21.03
N ASP A 195 1.84 -3.48 21.44
CA ASP A 195 2.29 -2.42 20.55
C ASP A 195 3.80 -2.34 20.53
N LYS A 196 4.36 -2.25 19.32
CA LYS A 196 5.78 -2.03 19.07
C LYS A 196 5.94 -0.80 18.19
N LYS A 197 6.89 0.08 18.53
CA LYS A 197 7.23 1.23 17.70
C LYS A 197 7.69 0.76 16.30
N SER A 198 7.12 1.36 15.25
CA SER A 198 7.58 1.13 13.87
C SER A 198 8.78 2.02 13.56
N LEU A 199 9.69 1.52 12.72
CA LEU A 199 10.78 2.32 12.14
C LEU A 199 10.35 3.04 10.85
N ILE A 200 9.09 2.89 10.44
CA ILE A 200 8.58 3.49 9.22
C ILE A 200 8.37 4.99 9.42
N ASN A 201 8.97 5.75 8.51
CA ASN A 201 8.79 7.17 8.34
C ASN A 201 7.69 7.45 7.29
N LYS A 202 6.88 8.49 7.54
CA LYS A 202 5.76 8.92 6.70
C LYS A 202 6.15 9.99 5.66
N THR A 203 7.35 10.56 5.75
CA THR A 203 7.77 11.72 4.97
C THR A 203 7.68 11.48 3.47
N GLY A 204 8.14 10.32 2.97
CA GLY A 204 8.07 10.01 1.53
C GLY A 204 6.65 10.01 0.96
N VAL A 205 5.68 9.51 1.71
CA VAL A 205 4.26 9.53 1.30
C VAL A 205 3.68 10.95 1.38
N ARG A 206 4.02 11.70 2.42
CA ARG A 206 3.56 13.09 2.61
C ARG A 206 4.09 14.03 1.53
N SER A 207 5.36 13.89 1.13
CA SER A 207 5.99 14.79 0.15
C SER A 207 5.38 14.68 -1.24
N ILE A 208 4.89 13.50 -1.62
CA ILE A 208 4.29 13.27 -2.95
C ILE A 208 3.06 14.14 -3.19
N LEU A 209 2.29 14.43 -2.14
CA LEU A 209 1.06 15.22 -2.24
C LEU A 209 1.24 16.69 -1.84
N SER A 210 2.34 17.04 -1.15
CA SER A 210 2.64 18.46 -0.85
C SER A 210 3.06 19.24 -2.09
N ASP A 211 3.68 18.57 -3.06
CA ASP A 211 4.21 19.19 -4.28
C ASP A 211 3.12 19.45 -5.34
N THR A 212 1.84 19.26 -4.98
CA THR A 212 0.68 19.35 -5.89
C THR A 212 -0.29 20.49 -5.55
N THR A 213 0.11 21.38 -4.63
CA THR A 213 -0.62 22.60 -4.24
C THR A 213 0.13 23.82 -4.73
#